data_AF-A0A1B4Y468-F1
#
_entry.id   AF-A0A1B4Y468-F1
#
_cell.length_a   1.000
_cell.length_b   1.000
_cell.length_c   1.000
_cell.angle_alpha   90.00
_cell.angle_beta   90.00
_cell.angle_gamma   90.00
#
_symmetry.space_group_name_H-M   'P 1'
#
loop_
_entity.id
_entity.type
_entity.pdbx_description
1 polymer ?
#
loop_
_entity_poly.entity_id
_entity_poly.type
_entity_poly.pdbx_seq_one_letter_code
_entity_poly.pdbx_strand_id
1 'polypeptide(L)'
;MAPLLALVALVLSWGQHIGPVVGLLEAVLLAGAVLAAVHHAEVVAHRVGEPFGSLVLAVAVTVIEVALIVTLMASGGHQAATLARDTVFAAVMITTNGIAGLSLLLGSQRYGVTSFNAHGSGTALATVTTLATLSLVLPTFTTSQPGPEFSPGQLGFAAVASLALYLLFVFTQTVRHRDFFLPVAQKGTVDDDRHADPPSTRAAMTSLALLLVALVAVVGLAKMESPIIERMVVAAGFPQSFVGVIIATLVLLPETLAAGRAARQGRLQSSLNLAYGSAMASIGLTIPTIALASIWLSGPLLLGLGALQLVLLVLTVVVSALTVLPGRAARLQGELHLVVLVAYIFLAVSP
;
A
#
# COMPACT_ATOMS: atom_id res chain seq x y z
N MET A 1 -8.81 -1.37 21.89
CA MET A 1 -10.26 -1.10 22.02
C MET A 1 -10.90 -0.67 20.70
N ALA A 2 -10.20 0.09 19.84
CA ALA A 2 -10.73 0.52 18.54
C ALA A 2 -11.36 -0.61 17.68
N PRO A 3 -10.78 -1.83 17.57
CA PRO A 3 -11.40 -2.91 16.79
C PRO A 3 -12.78 -3.32 17.30
N LEU A 4 -12.97 -3.35 18.63
CA LEU A 4 -14.25 -3.73 19.24
C LEU A 4 -15.30 -2.64 19.06
N LEU A 5 -14.92 -1.37 19.22
CA LEU A 5 -15.83 -0.24 18.99
C LEU A 5 -16.26 -0.16 17.52
N ALA A 6 -15.32 -0.37 16.60
CA ALA A 6 -15.61 -0.45 15.17
C ALA A 6 -16.53 -1.62 14.84
N LEU A 7 -16.32 -2.79 15.45
CA LEU A 7 -17.22 -3.94 15.27
C LEU A 7 -18.62 -3.67 15.82
N VAL A 8 -18.75 -3.02 16.98
CA VAL A 8 -20.04 -2.64 17.54
C VAL A 8 -20.75 -1.66 16.64
N ALA A 9 -20.06 -0.62 16.16
CA ALA A 9 -20.62 0.33 15.21
C ALA A 9 -21.13 -0.37 13.94
N LEU A 10 -20.31 -1.27 13.38
CA LEU A 10 -20.69 -2.09 12.23
C LEU A 10 -21.97 -2.88 12.47
N VAL A 11 -22.08 -3.57 13.61
CA VAL A 11 -23.28 -4.36 13.95
C VAL A 11 -24.51 -3.47 14.08
N LEU A 12 -24.36 -2.27 14.64
CA LEU A 12 -25.47 -1.31 14.82
C LEU A 12 -25.92 -0.69 13.51
N SER A 13 -25.00 -0.46 12.57
CA SER A 13 -25.31 0.16 11.27
C SER A 13 -25.60 -0.84 10.16
N TRP A 14 -25.33 -2.13 10.35
CA TRP A 14 -25.50 -3.14 9.32
C TRP A 14 -26.92 -3.17 8.75
N GLY A 15 -27.04 -2.92 7.45
CA GLY A 15 -28.32 -2.89 6.74
C GLY A 15 -29.17 -1.64 6.98
N GLN A 16 -28.65 -0.65 7.71
CA GLN A 16 -29.30 0.65 7.92
C GLN A 16 -28.80 1.68 6.90
N HIS A 17 -29.64 2.67 6.57
CA HIS A 17 -29.17 3.86 5.87
C HIS A 17 -28.49 4.80 6.86
N ILE A 18 -27.16 4.90 6.77
CA ILE A 18 -26.37 5.77 7.63
C ILE A 18 -26.44 7.24 7.16
N GLY A 19 -26.83 8.12 8.08
CA GLY A 19 -26.80 9.57 7.87
C GLY A 19 -25.37 10.13 7.98
N PRO A 20 -25.13 11.39 7.57
CA PRO A 20 -23.78 11.97 7.48
C PRO A 20 -23.04 12.04 8.82
N VAL A 21 -23.76 12.26 9.94
CA VAL A 21 -23.15 12.29 11.28
C VAL A 21 -22.66 10.90 11.71
N VAL A 22 -23.47 9.87 11.47
CA VAL A 22 -23.12 8.48 11.79
C VAL A 22 -21.98 8.02 10.88
N GLY A 23 -22.03 8.37 9.59
CA GLY A 23 -20.94 8.09 8.66
C GLY A 23 -19.60 8.74 9.06
N LEU A 24 -19.62 10.00 9.51
CA LEU A 24 -18.39 10.62 10.02
C LEU A 24 -17.81 9.87 11.23
N LEU A 25 -18.68 9.40 12.15
CA LEU A 25 -18.25 8.60 13.29
C LEU A 25 -17.68 7.25 12.85
N GLU A 26 -18.35 6.58 11.91
CA GLU A 26 -17.91 5.31 11.34
C GLU A 26 -16.58 5.45 10.58
N ALA A 27 -16.37 6.53 9.83
CA ALA A 27 -15.11 6.84 9.17
C ALA A 27 -13.95 7.00 10.18
N VAL A 28 -14.19 7.68 11.30
CA VAL A 28 -13.19 7.80 12.38
C VAL A 28 -12.90 6.44 13.03
N LEU A 29 -13.94 5.64 13.28
CA LEU A 29 -13.78 4.28 13.82
C LEU A 29 -13.06 3.35 12.85
N LEU A 30 -13.33 3.46 11.55
CA LEU A 30 -12.66 2.75 10.48
C LEU A 30 -11.16 3.08 10.47
N ALA A 31 -10.81 4.37 10.48
CA ALA A 31 -9.40 4.79 10.57
C ALA A 31 -8.72 4.26 11.84
N GLY A 32 -9.40 4.32 12.99
CA GLY A 32 -8.92 3.74 14.24
C GLY A 32 -8.74 2.22 14.19
N ALA A 33 -9.64 1.51 13.50
CA ALA A 33 -9.58 0.07 13.31
C ALA A 33 -8.44 -0.35 12.38
N VAL A 34 -8.18 0.40 11.29
CA VAL A 34 -7.02 0.19 10.41
C VAL A 34 -5.71 0.36 11.18
N LEU A 35 -5.57 1.45 11.93
CA LEU A 35 -4.38 1.69 12.77
C LEU A 35 -4.18 0.58 13.81
N ALA A 36 -5.27 0.15 14.46
CA ALA A 36 -5.22 -0.95 15.41
C ALA A 36 -4.90 -2.29 14.77
N ALA A 37 -5.41 -2.57 13.56
CA ALA A 37 -5.11 -3.79 12.82
C ALA A 37 -3.61 -3.88 12.52
N VAL A 38 -3.01 -2.81 12.00
CA VAL A 38 -1.56 -2.77 11.74
C VAL A 38 -0.77 -2.95 13.03
N HIS A 39 -1.16 -2.27 14.12
CA HIS A 39 -0.49 -2.46 15.41
C HIS A 39 -0.55 -3.92 15.91
N HIS A 40 -1.71 -4.57 15.80
CA HIS A 40 -1.84 -5.97 16.18
C HIS A 40 -1.05 -6.90 15.25
N ALA A 41 -0.99 -6.61 13.96
CA ALA A 41 -0.14 -7.32 13.01
C ALA A 41 1.35 -7.17 13.36
N GLU A 42 1.81 -5.98 13.76
CA GLU A 42 3.17 -5.74 14.23
C GLU A 42 3.50 -6.57 15.49
N VAL A 43 2.58 -6.65 16.45
CA VAL A 43 2.79 -7.47 17.67
C VAL A 43 2.91 -8.96 17.31
N VAL A 44 2.08 -9.47 16.39
CA VAL A 44 2.17 -10.85 15.92
C VAL A 44 3.48 -11.06 15.17
N ALA A 45 3.86 -10.14 14.27
CA ALA A 45 5.11 -10.18 13.53
C ALA A 45 6.34 -10.21 14.46
N HIS A 46 6.36 -9.37 15.50
CA HIS A 46 7.45 -9.33 16.47
C HIS A 46 7.56 -10.62 17.28
N ARG A 47 6.44 -11.30 17.57
CA ARG A 47 6.46 -12.63 18.20
C ARG A 47 7.08 -13.70 17.31
N VAL A 48 6.72 -13.67 16.02
CA VAL A 48 7.17 -14.63 15.01
C VAL A 48 8.69 -14.48 14.77
N GLY A 49 9.19 -13.24 14.85
CA GLY A 49 10.60 -12.93 14.68
C GLY A 49 11.04 -12.90 13.21
N GLU A 50 12.23 -12.38 12.94
CA GLU A 50 12.76 -12.31 11.59
C GLU A 50 13.25 -13.69 11.09
N PRO A 51 13.04 -14.02 9.80
CA PRO A 51 12.46 -13.16 8.76
C PRO A 51 10.93 -13.24 8.61
N PHE A 52 10.27 -14.24 9.19
CA PHE A 52 8.86 -14.51 8.91
C PHE A 52 7.90 -13.43 9.45
N GLY A 53 8.31 -12.68 10.48
CA GLY A 53 7.53 -11.58 11.04
C GLY A 53 7.23 -10.48 10.02
N SER A 54 8.21 -10.08 9.19
CA SER A 54 7.99 -9.06 8.16
C SER A 54 7.00 -9.52 7.09
N LEU A 55 7.03 -10.81 6.74
CA LEU A 55 6.05 -11.42 5.83
C LEU A 55 4.64 -11.43 6.42
N VAL A 56 4.51 -11.77 7.71
CA VAL A 56 3.21 -11.74 8.41
C VAL A 56 2.62 -10.33 8.41
N LEU A 57 3.44 -9.32 8.69
CA LEU A 57 2.99 -7.92 8.66
C LEU A 57 2.53 -7.51 7.25
N ALA A 58 3.35 -7.77 6.24
CA ALA A 58 3.03 -7.43 4.85
C ALA A 58 1.73 -8.09 4.39
N VAL A 59 1.58 -9.40 4.64
CA VAL A 59 0.35 -10.13 4.30
C VAL A 59 -0.86 -9.56 5.06
N ALA A 60 -0.73 -9.24 6.34
CA ALA A 60 -1.84 -8.68 7.11
C ALA A 60 -2.32 -7.33 6.55
N VAL A 61 -1.38 -6.43 6.21
CA VAL A 61 -1.70 -5.13 5.60
C VAL A 61 -2.34 -5.31 4.24
N THR A 62 -1.79 -6.17 3.39
CA THR A 62 -2.36 -6.40 2.06
C THR A 62 -3.71 -7.10 2.12
N VAL A 63 -3.97 -7.97 3.10
CA VAL A 63 -5.30 -8.55 3.31
C VAL A 63 -6.33 -7.46 3.61
N ILE A 64 -5.98 -6.42 4.39
CA ILE A 64 -6.84 -5.26 4.59
C ILE A 64 -7.14 -4.59 3.24
N GLU A 65 -6.08 -4.25 2.50
CA GLU A 65 -6.18 -3.56 1.20
C GLU A 65 -7.07 -4.32 0.20
N VAL A 66 -6.76 -5.59 -0.01
CA VAL A 66 -7.44 -6.44 -0.97
C VAL A 66 -8.88 -6.71 -0.57
N ALA A 67 -9.15 -6.93 0.71
CA ALA A 67 -10.51 -7.15 1.18
C ALA A 67 -11.38 -5.90 0.97
N LEU A 68 -10.82 -4.70 1.14
CA LEU A 68 -11.49 -3.45 0.79
C LEU A 68 -11.76 -3.38 -0.71
N ILE A 69 -10.74 -3.57 -1.56
CA ILE A 69 -10.90 -3.52 -3.02
C ILE A 69 -11.97 -4.51 -3.51
N VAL A 70 -11.89 -5.77 -3.09
CA VAL A 70 -12.83 -6.83 -3.49
C VAL A 70 -14.25 -6.53 -3.02
N THR A 71 -14.41 -6.05 -1.79
CA THR A 71 -15.74 -5.73 -1.24
C THR A 71 -16.40 -4.59 -2.02
N LEU A 72 -15.63 -3.56 -2.35
CA LEU A 72 -16.14 -2.40 -3.09
C LEU A 72 -16.40 -2.73 -4.56
N MET A 73 -15.57 -3.58 -5.18
CA MET A 73 -15.86 -4.12 -6.51
C MET A 73 -17.15 -4.93 -6.52
N ALA A 74 -17.38 -5.75 -5.48
CA ALA A 74 -18.60 -6.55 -5.38
C ALA A 74 -19.86 -5.71 -5.19
N SER A 75 -19.77 -4.52 -4.57
CA SER A 75 -20.92 -3.63 -4.34
C SER A 75 -21.09 -2.52 -5.38
N GLY A 76 -20.02 -2.10 -6.06
CA GLY A 76 -19.99 -0.89 -6.88
C GLY A 76 -20.37 -1.06 -8.35
N GLY A 77 -20.72 -2.28 -8.80
CA GLY A 77 -21.19 -2.54 -10.16
C GLY A 77 -20.23 -2.05 -11.25
N HIS A 78 -20.76 -1.50 -12.35
CA HIS A 78 -19.94 -1.02 -13.49
C HIS A 78 -19.04 0.17 -13.14
N GLN A 79 -19.45 0.96 -12.15
CA GLN A 79 -18.68 2.10 -11.66
C GLN A 79 -17.37 1.64 -10.99
N ALA A 80 -17.33 0.45 -10.42
CA ALA A 80 -16.12 -0.11 -9.79
C ALA A 80 -15.15 -0.81 -10.77
N ALA A 81 -15.41 -0.78 -12.08
CA ALA A 81 -14.61 -1.50 -13.08
C ALA A 81 -13.12 -1.13 -13.07
N THR A 82 -12.79 0.13 -12.72
CA THR A 82 -11.41 0.62 -12.62
C THR A 82 -10.89 0.69 -11.19
N LEU A 83 -11.73 0.40 -10.17
CA LEU A 83 -11.42 0.67 -8.77
C LEU A 83 -10.16 -0.06 -8.30
N ALA A 84 -10.02 -1.33 -8.69
CA ALA A 84 -8.83 -2.13 -8.42
C ALA A 84 -7.56 -1.45 -8.97
N ARG A 85 -7.59 -1.09 -10.25
CA ARG A 85 -6.49 -0.40 -10.92
C ARG A 85 -6.15 0.91 -10.22
N ASP A 86 -7.16 1.74 -9.98
CA ASP A 86 -6.96 3.09 -9.47
C ASP A 86 -6.44 3.05 -8.02
N THR A 87 -6.88 2.09 -7.21
CA THR A 87 -6.38 1.88 -5.84
C THR A 87 -4.94 1.36 -5.83
N VAL A 88 -4.64 0.32 -6.62
CA VAL A 88 -3.27 -0.24 -6.70
C VAL A 88 -2.30 0.80 -7.28
N PHE A 89 -2.72 1.55 -8.30
CA PHE A 89 -1.91 2.63 -8.86
C PHE A 89 -1.68 3.75 -7.83
N ALA A 90 -2.72 4.15 -7.08
CA ALA A 90 -2.57 5.10 -5.98
C ALA A 90 -1.58 4.59 -4.93
N ALA A 91 -1.64 3.30 -4.58
CA ALA A 91 -0.71 2.69 -3.63
C ALA A 91 0.73 2.79 -4.12
N VAL A 92 1.00 2.52 -5.40
CA VAL A 92 2.33 2.70 -6.01
C VAL A 92 2.78 4.15 -5.94
N MET A 93 1.93 5.11 -6.30
CA MET A 93 2.28 6.53 -6.28
C MET A 93 2.54 7.04 -4.85
N ILE A 94 1.70 6.66 -3.88
CA ILE A 94 1.82 7.05 -2.48
C ILE A 94 3.08 6.44 -1.86
N THR A 95 3.36 5.17 -2.11
CA THR A 95 4.55 4.51 -1.54
C THR A 95 5.85 5.06 -2.15
N THR A 96 5.96 5.09 -3.49
CA THR A 96 7.19 5.45 -4.19
C THR A 96 7.50 6.95 -4.17
N ASN A 97 6.47 7.81 -4.11
CA ASN A 97 6.66 9.27 -4.09
C ASN A 97 6.33 9.90 -2.74
N GLY A 98 5.28 9.42 -2.07
CA GLY A 98 4.89 9.92 -0.74
C GLY A 98 5.77 9.39 0.36
N ILE A 99 5.73 8.08 0.63
CA ILE A 99 6.45 7.46 1.74
C ILE A 99 7.95 7.59 1.54
N ALA A 100 8.47 7.21 0.37
CA ALA A 100 9.90 7.35 0.08
C ALA A 100 10.33 8.83 0.05
N GLY A 101 9.59 9.72 -0.61
CA GLY A 101 9.89 11.15 -0.69
C GLY A 101 9.89 11.84 0.68
N LEU A 102 8.88 11.57 1.51
CA LEU A 102 8.80 12.07 2.89
C LEU A 102 9.95 11.55 3.73
N SER A 103 10.31 10.27 3.60
CA SER A 103 11.43 9.67 4.32
C SER A 103 12.76 10.31 3.95
N LEU A 104 12.99 10.53 2.66
CA LEU A 104 14.18 11.23 2.15
C LEU A 104 14.24 12.68 2.66
N LEU A 105 13.10 13.39 2.61
CA LEU A 105 13.02 14.77 3.11
C LEU A 105 13.31 14.84 4.61
N LEU A 106 12.63 14.02 5.43
CA LEU A 106 12.81 14.01 6.88
C LEU A 106 14.23 13.60 7.29
N GLY A 107 14.80 12.60 6.62
CA GLY A 107 16.17 12.19 6.88
C GLY A 107 17.18 13.26 6.47
N SER A 108 17.07 13.83 5.27
CA SER A 108 18.02 14.84 4.77
C SER A 108 17.91 16.18 5.51
N GLN A 109 16.73 16.56 6.02
CA GLN A 109 16.58 17.73 6.88
C GLN A 109 17.38 17.62 8.18
N ARG A 110 17.48 16.41 8.75
CA ARG A 110 18.21 16.17 10.00
C ARG A 110 19.70 15.90 9.79
N TYR A 111 20.04 15.16 8.74
CA TYR A 111 21.41 14.64 8.53
C TYR A 111 22.13 15.25 7.31
N GLY A 112 21.50 16.18 6.59
CA GLY A 112 22.01 16.82 5.37
C GLY A 112 21.95 15.91 4.15
N VAL A 113 22.75 14.84 4.17
CA VAL A 113 22.74 13.77 3.16
C VAL A 113 22.48 12.45 3.85
N THR A 114 21.52 11.70 3.33
CA THR A 114 21.14 10.39 3.85
C THR A 114 21.68 9.26 3.00
N SER A 115 22.28 8.26 3.62
CA SER A 115 22.83 7.06 2.98
C SER A 115 21.89 5.87 3.13
N PHE A 116 21.90 5.01 2.11
CA PHE A 116 21.15 3.76 2.07
C PHE A 116 21.84 2.80 1.08
N ASN A 117 21.44 1.54 1.06
CA ASN A 117 21.98 0.56 0.15
C ASN A 117 21.34 0.71 -1.25
N ALA A 118 22.14 1.13 -2.22
CA ALA A 118 21.71 1.33 -3.60
C ALA A 118 21.25 0.03 -4.26
N HIS A 119 21.91 -1.10 -3.97
CA HIS A 119 21.57 -2.39 -4.56
C HIS A 119 20.21 -2.87 -4.04
N GLY A 120 20.03 -2.92 -2.71
CA GLY A 120 18.75 -3.36 -2.12
C GLY A 120 17.57 -2.49 -2.55
N SER A 121 17.73 -1.17 -2.45
CA SER A 121 16.68 -0.22 -2.85
C SER A 121 16.45 -0.23 -4.36
N GLY A 122 17.50 -0.39 -5.17
CA GLY A 122 17.41 -0.43 -6.63
C GLY A 122 16.73 -1.71 -7.13
N THR A 123 17.04 -2.86 -6.54
CA THR A 123 16.34 -4.13 -6.80
C THR A 123 14.87 -4.02 -6.41
N ALA A 124 14.55 -3.45 -5.25
CA ALA A 124 13.17 -3.25 -4.82
C ALA A 124 12.39 -2.38 -5.81
N LEU A 125 12.95 -1.24 -6.23
CA LEU A 125 12.35 -0.36 -7.24
C LEU A 125 12.17 -1.07 -8.60
N ALA A 126 13.15 -1.86 -9.03
CA ALA A 126 13.07 -2.63 -10.27
C ALA A 126 11.92 -3.64 -10.21
N THR A 127 11.76 -4.35 -9.09
CA THR A 127 10.64 -5.28 -8.89
C THR A 127 9.28 -4.56 -8.90
N VAL A 128 9.13 -3.42 -8.20
CA VAL A 128 7.90 -2.59 -8.28
C VAL A 128 7.61 -2.20 -9.71
N THR A 129 8.62 -1.73 -10.45
CA THR A 129 8.49 -1.29 -11.85
C THR A 129 8.05 -2.44 -12.74
N THR A 130 8.64 -3.62 -12.58
CA THR A 130 8.26 -4.83 -13.33
C THR A 130 6.83 -5.25 -13.01
N LEU A 131 6.45 -5.28 -11.73
CA LEU A 131 5.09 -5.61 -11.29
C LEU A 131 4.05 -4.64 -11.87
N ALA A 132 4.29 -3.33 -11.73
CA ALA A 132 3.39 -2.31 -12.25
C ALA A 132 3.27 -2.38 -13.78
N THR A 133 4.38 -2.62 -14.48
CA THR A 133 4.37 -2.75 -15.93
C THR A 133 3.60 -3.98 -16.38
N LEU A 134 3.93 -5.15 -15.83
CA LEU A 134 3.34 -6.42 -16.23
C LEU A 134 1.86 -6.50 -15.91
N SER A 135 1.39 -5.84 -14.85
CA SER A 135 0.01 -6.00 -14.36
C SER A 135 -0.90 -4.81 -14.68
N LEU A 136 -0.37 -3.60 -14.81
CA LEU A 136 -1.16 -2.37 -14.99
C LEU A 136 -0.86 -1.66 -16.32
N VAL A 137 0.35 -1.76 -16.87
CA VAL A 137 0.68 -1.12 -18.16
C VAL A 137 0.27 -2.00 -19.33
N LEU A 138 0.66 -3.28 -19.32
CA LEU A 138 0.42 -4.20 -20.43
C LEU A 138 -1.05 -4.34 -20.89
N PRO A 139 -2.07 -4.36 -20.03
CA PRO A 139 -3.46 -4.52 -20.49
C PRO A 139 -3.89 -3.44 -21.48
N THR A 140 -3.30 -2.23 -21.39
CA THR A 140 -3.58 -1.11 -22.31
C THR A 140 -3.02 -1.34 -23.72
N PHE A 141 -2.01 -2.21 -23.87
CA PHE A 141 -1.29 -2.43 -25.13
C PHE A 141 -1.54 -3.80 -25.76
N THR A 142 -2.15 -4.74 -25.02
CA THR A 142 -2.54 -6.05 -25.57
C THR A 142 -3.74 -5.93 -26.50
N THR A 143 -3.82 -6.78 -27.52
CA THR A 143 -4.87 -6.75 -28.55
C THR A 143 -5.88 -7.89 -28.44
N SER A 144 -5.75 -8.76 -27.43
CA SER A 144 -6.54 -9.99 -27.29
C SER A 144 -7.97 -9.76 -26.78
N GLN A 145 -8.23 -8.62 -26.12
CA GLN A 145 -9.55 -8.18 -25.70
C GLN A 145 -9.74 -6.70 -26.07
N PRO A 146 -10.98 -6.25 -26.35
CA PRO A 146 -11.25 -4.84 -26.56
C PRO A 146 -11.18 -4.07 -25.23
N GLY A 147 -10.48 -2.93 -25.24
CA GLY A 147 -10.30 -2.10 -24.05
C GLY A 147 -9.06 -2.46 -23.23
N PRO A 148 -8.79 -1.73 -22.13
CA PRO A 148 -7.61 -1.90 -21.30
C PRO A 148 -7.78 -3.09 -20.31
N GLU A 149 -8.12 -4.26 -20.83
CA GLU A 149 -8.41 -5.48 -20.06
C GLU A 149 -7.52 -6.64 -20.50
N PHE A 150 -7.19 -7.51 -19.54
CA PHE A 150 -6.56 -8.78 -19.87
C PHE A 150 -7.59 -9.81 -20.33
N SER A 151 -7.23 -10.59 -21.35
CA SER A 151 -7.85 -11.90 -21.58
C SER A 151 -7.63 -12.82 -20.38
N PRO A 152 -8.46 -13.87 -20.18
CA PRO A 152 -8.29 -14.80 -19.06
C PRO A 152 -6.89 -15.42 -18.96
N GLY A 153 -6.27 -15.76 -20.10
CA GLY A 153 -4.90 -16.29 -20.12
C GLY A 153 -3.84 -15.26 -19.72
N GLN A 154 -3.99 -14.01 -20.16
CA GLN A 154 -3.09 -12.91 -19.77
C GLN A 154 -3.25 -12.56 -18.29
N LEU A 155 -4.48 -12.56 -17.76
CA LEU A 155 -4.74 -12.32 -16.35
C LEU A 155 -4.15 -13.43 -15.47
N GLY A 156 -4.29 -14.69 -15.87
CA GLY A 156 -3.67 -15.84 -15.19
C GLY A 156 -2.15 -15.74 -15.19
N PHE A 157 -1.54 -15.37 -16.32
CA PHE A 157 -0.10 -15.11 -16.39
C PHE A 157 0.32 -13.96 -15.47
N ALA A 158 -0.37 -12.81 -15.52
CA ALA A 158 -0.06 -11.65 -14.69
C ALA A 158 -0.18 -11.95 -13.19
N ALA A 159 -1.18 -12.74 -12.79
CA ALA A 159 -1.35 -13.22 -11.42
C ALA A 159 -0.17 -14.09 -10.98
N VAL A 160 0.17 -15.13 -11.74
CA VAL A 160 1.28 -16.04 -11.39
C VAL A 160 2.63 -15.29 -11.37
N ALA A 161 2.89 -14.45 -12.38
CA ALA A 161 4.12 -13.67 -12.46
C ALA A 161 4.23 -12.66 -11.31
N SER A 162 3.14 -11.98 -10.94
CA SER A 162 3.12 -11.03 -9.84
C SER A 162 3.41 -11.70 -8.50
N LEU A 163 2.77 -12.84 -8.24
CA LEU A 163 3.00 -13.62 -7.03
C LEU A 163 4.45 -14.16 -6.98
N ALA A 164 4.95 -14.68 -8.10
CA ALA A 164 6.32 -15.20 -8.19
C ALA A 164 7.37 -14.11 -7.94
N LEU A 165 7.19 -12.91 -8.51
CA LEU A 165 8.08 -11.77 -8.29
C LEU A 165 8.07 -11.30 -6.83
N TYR A 166 6.89 -11.22 -6.21
CA TYR A 166 6.77 -10.91 -4.79
C TYR A 166 7.49 -11.94 -3.91
N LEU A 167 7.26 -13.22 -4.14
CA LEU A 167 7.91 -14.31 -3.40
C LEU A 167 9.43 -14.32 -3.59
N LEU A 168 9.90 -14.07 -4.82
CA LEU A 168 11.33 -13.98 -5.13
C LEU A 168 11.98 -12.79 -4.40
N PHE A 169 11.30 -11.65 -4.37
CA PHE A 169 11.76 -10.48 -3.64
C PHE A 169 11.84 -10.76 -2.14
N VAL A 170 10.75 -11.29 -1.55
CA VAL A 170 10.72 -11.69 -0.13
C VAL A 170 11.87 -12.64 0.17
N PHE A 171 12.04 -13.72 -0.60
CA PHE A 171 13.12 -14.68 -0.39
C PHE A 171 14.51 -14.02 -0.45
N THR A 172 14.73 -13.11 -1.39
CA THR A 172 15.98 -12.37 -1.53
C THR A 172 16.24 -11.46 -0.32
N GLN A 173 15.23 -10.73 0.13
CA GLN A 173 15.29 -9.84 1.29
C GLN A 173 15.48 -10.61 2.60
N THR A 174 14.89 -11.80 2.72
CA THR A 174 14.85 -12.54 4.00
C THR A 174 15.97 -13.53 4.19
N VAL A 175 16.47 -14.14 3.11
CA VAL A 175 17.41 -15.27 3.19
C VAL A 175 18.70 -14.94 2.45
N ARG A 176 18.61 -14.60 1.16
CA ARG A 176 19.78 -14.64 0.28
C ARG A 176 20.69 -13.42 0.37
N HIS A 177 20.11 -12.21 0.41
CA HIS A 177 20.83 -10.93 0.38
C HIS A 177 20.28 -9.95 1.42
N ARG A 178 19.98 -10.46 2.63
CA ARG A 178 19.40 -9.68 3.74
C ARG A 178 20.24 -8.46 4.12
N ASP A 179 21.56 -8.57 4.01
CA ASP A 179 22.54 -7.51 4.26
C ASP A 179 22.28 -6.25 3.43
N PHE A 180 21.70 -6.37 2.23
CA PHE A 180 21.36 -5.22 1.40
C PHE A 180 20.14 -4.43 1.90
N PHE A 181 19.38 -4.99 2.83
CA PHE A 181 18.15 -4.40 3.36
C PHE A 181 18.29 -3.99 4.83
N LEU A 182 19.43 -4.24 5.47
CA LEU A 182 19.68 -3.79 6.83
C LEU A 182 19.92 -2.27 6.89
N PRO A 183 19.57 -1.60 8.02
CA PRO A 183 19.89 -0.19 8.22
C PRO A 183 21.35 0.13 7.92
N VAL A 184 21.60 1.12 7.08
CA VAL A 184 22.94 1.64 6.83
C VAL A 184 23.27 2.65 7.91
N ALA A 185 24.40 2.47 8.60
CA ALA A 185 24.85 3.36 9.66
C ALA A 185 24.92 4.81 9.16
N GLN A 186 24.23 5.71 9.86
CA GLN A 186 24.19 7.12 9.51
C GLN A 186 25.11 7.93 10.45
N LYS A 187 25.91 8.85 9.91
CA LYS A 187 26.81 9.67 10.73
C LYS A 187 26.00 10.47 11.75
N GLY A 188 26.32 10.30 13.04
CA GLY A 188 25.67 11.01 14.14
C GLY A 188 24.46 10.30 14.76
N THR A 189 24.15 9.06 14.37
CA THR A 189 23.17 8.22 15.09
C THR A 189 23.82 7.49 16.25
N VAL A 190 23.22 7.56 17.43
CA VAL A 190 23.56 6.68 18.56
C VAL A 190 22.84 5.36 18.30
N ASP A 191 23.59 4.26 18.30
CA ASP A 191 23.07 2.92 18.10
C ASP A 191 22.32 2.50 19.37
N ASP A 192 21.03 2.82 19.44
CA ASP A 192 20.15 2.37 20.53
C ASP A 192 19.54 1.02 20.14
N ASP A 193 20.41 0.03 20.00
CA ASP A 193 20.07 -1.34 19.59
C ASP A 193 19.49 -2.13 20.78
N ARG A 194 18.60 -1.48 21.54
CA ARG A 194 17.74 -2.13 22.53
C ARG A 194 16.68 -2.91 21.79
N HIS A 195 17.02 -4.13 21.40
CA HIS A 195 16.05 -5.13 20.99
C HIS A 195 15.06 -5.31 22.15
N ALA A 196 13.85 -4.78 22.00
CA ALA A 196 12.79 -5.02 22.96
C ALA A 196 12.51 -6.53 22.99
N ASP A 197 12.33 -7.10 24.18
CA ASP A 197 12.01 -8.53 24.28
C ASP A 197 10.75 -8.86 23.46
N PRO A 198 10.70 -10.03 22.80
CA PRO A 198 9.54 -10.44 22.05
C PRO A 198 8.31 -10.52 22.97
N PRO A 199 7.12 -10.12 22.50
CA PRO A 199 5.92 -10.11 23.32
C PRO A 199 5.59 -11.52 23.82
N SER A 200 4.92 -11.61 24.98
CA SER A 200 4.49 -12.91 25.51
C SER A 200 3.53 -13.62 24.54
N THR A 201 3.48 -14.96 24.59
CA THR A 201 2.55 -15.76 23.78
C THR A 201 1.10 -15.33 23.98
N ARG A 202 0.71 -14.97 25.22
CA ARG A 202 -0.63 -14.47 25.52
C ARG A 202 -0.91 -13.16 24.80
N ALA A 203 0.04 -12.22 24.82
CA ALA A 203 -0.08 -10.94 24.10
C ALA A 203 -0.17 -11.14 22.59
N ALA A 204 0.63 -12.04 22.01
CA ALA A 204 0.58 -12.37 20.60
C ALA A 204 -0.77 -12.98 20.18
N MET A 205 -1.31 -13.92 20.97
CA MET A 205 -2.62 -14.53 20.71
C MET A 205 -3.77 -13.52 20.85
N THR A 206 -3.72 -12.64 21.85
CA THR A 206 -4.72 -11.57 21.97
C THR A 206 -4.66 -10.59 20.80
N SER A 207 -3.45 -10.25 20.32
CA SER A 207 -3.28 -9.41 19.14
C SER A 207 -3.78 -10.12 17.88
N LEU A 208 -3.53 -11.42 17.73
CA LEU A 208 -4.07 -12.19 16.60
C LEU A 208 -5.60 -12.18 16.59
N ALA A 209 -6.24 -12.40 17.74
CA ALA A 209 -7.70 -12.33 17.85
C ALA A 209 -8.24 -10.92 17.54
N LEU A 210 -7.60 -9.88 18.08
CA LEU A 210 -7.99 -8.49 17.83
C LEU A 210 -7.73 -8.05 16.38
N LEU A 211 -6.70 -8.59 15.73
CA LEU A 211 -6.42 -8.40 14.30
C LEU A 211 -7.57 -8.96 13.46
N LEU A 212 -8.03 -10.18 13.74
CA LEU A 212 -9.16 -10.78 13.03
C LEU A 212 -10.45 -9.98 13.23
N VAL A 213 -10.72 -9.50 14.45
CA VAL A 213 -11.83 -8.59 14.73
C VAL A 213 -11.70 -7.29 13.96
N ALA A 214 -10.50 -6.70 13.93
CA ALA A 214 -10.24 -5.47 13.19
C ALA A 214 -10.46 -5.66 11.69
N LEU A 215 -10.04 -6.79 11.12
CA LEU A 215 -10.28 -7.12 9.71
C LEU A 215 -11.77 -7.15 9.37
N VAL A 216 -12.58 -7.85 10.18
CA VAL A 216 -14.03 -7.90 9.99
C VAL A 216 -14.64 -6.51 10.09
N ALA A 217 -14.25 -5.74 11.11
CA ALA A 217 -14.75 -4.39 11.31
C ALA A 217 -14.36 -3.43 10.17
N VAL A 218 -13.11 -3.46 9.71
CA VAL A 218 -12.61 -2.61 8.62
C VAL A 218 -13.33 -2.91 7.30
N VAL A 219 -13.43 -4.18 6.93
CA VAL A 219 -14.10 -4.60 5.69
C VAL A 219 -15.59 -4.24 5.72
N GLY A 220 -16.26 -4.51 6.85
CA GLY A 220 -17.66 -4.19 7.01
C GLY A 220 -17.94 -2.69 7.02
N LEU A 221 -17.18 -1.90 7.80
CA LEU A 221 -17.37 -0.45 7.87
C LEU A 221 -17.06 0.23 6.55
N ALA A 222 -16.02 -0.19 5.83
CA ALA A 222 -15.73 0.36 4.52
C ALA A 222 -16.84 0.07 3.50
N LYS A 223 -17.50 -1.09 3.59
CA LYS A 223 -18.69 -1.38 2.79
C LYS A 223 -19.85 -0.41 3.11
N MET A 224 -20.06 -0.13 4.39
CA MET A 224 -21.09 0.83 4.82
C MET A 224 -20.75 2.26 4.38
N GLU A 225 -19.46 2.63 4.40
CA GLU A 225 -18.96 3.95 4.03
C GLU A 225 -18.88 4.19 2.51
N SER A 226 -18.74 3.16 1.67
CA SER A 226 -18.55 3.34 0.21
C SER A 226 -19.54 4.31 -0.42
N PRO A 227 -20.87 4.19 -0.19
CA PRO A 227 -21.83 5.10 -0.80
C PRO A 227 -21.68 6.54 -0.29
N ILE A 228 -21.21 6.74 0.95
CA ILE A 228 -20.91 8.07 1.48
C ILE A 228 -19.69 8.64 0.77
N ILE A 229 -18.60 7.87 0.69
CA ILE A 229 -17.35 8.28 0.03
C ILE A 229 -17.62 8.64 -1.43
N GLU A 230 -18.35 7.81 -2.17
CA GLU A 230 -18.73 8.07 -3.56
C GLU A 230 -19.55 9.36 -3.70
N ARG A 231 -20.57 9.56 -2.85
CA ARG A 231 -21.37 10.80 -2.86
C ARG A 231 -20.53 12.03 -2.55
N MET A 232 -19.59 11.93 -1.61
CA MET A 232 -18.70 13.03 -1.25
C MET A 232 -17.73 13.38 -2.38
N VAL A 233 -17.17 12.38 -3.04
CA VAL A 233 -16.31 12.54 -4.23
C VAL A 233 -17.09 13.24 -5.35
N VAL A 234 -18.29 12.77 -5.65
CA VAL A 234 -19.15 13.38 -6.67
C VAL A 234 -19.58 14.79 -6.28
N ALA A 235 -19.95 15.02 -5.02
CA ALA A 235 -20.36 16.34 -4.52
C ALA A 235 -19.21 17.36 -4.56
N ALA A 236 -17.96 16.91 -4.39
CA ALA A 236 -16.77 17.73 -4.56
C ALA A 236 -16.42 18.00 -6.05
N GLY A 237 -17.12 17.35 -6.99
CA GLY A 237 -16.85 17.42 -8.42
C GLY A 237 -15.66 16.55 -8.87
N PHE A 238 -15.22 15.61 -8.04
CA PHE A 238 -14.04 14.79 -8.31
C PHE A 238 -14.40 13.52 -9.09
N PRO A 239 -13.49 12.97 -9.91
CA PRO A 239 -13.69 11.70 -10.60
C PRO A 239 -13.81 10.52 -9.64
N GLN A 240 -14.55 9.48 -10.04
CA GLN A 240 -14.68 8.27 -9.25
C GLN A 240 -13.34 7.56 -8.97
N SER A 241 -12.37 7.68 -9.88
CA SER A 241 -11.02 7.15 -9.67
C SER A 241 -10.34 7.69 -8.40
N PHE A 242 -10.78 8.86 -7.90
CA PHE A 242 -10.31 9.43 -6.64
C PHE A 242 -10.70 8.61 -5.40
N VAL A 243 -11.74 7.78 -5.48
CA VAL A 243 -12.10 6.82 -4.41
C VAL A 243 -10.92 5.87 -4.13
N GLY A 244 -10.23 5.40 -5.17
CA GLY A 244 -9.03 4.57 -5.01
C GLY A 244 -7.89 5.28 -4.28
N VAL A 245 -7.74 6.59 -4.49
CA VAL A 245 -6.74 7.43 -3.78
C VAL A 245 -7.05 7.51 -2.29
N ILE A 246 -8.33 7.70 -1.94
CA ILE A 246 -8.79 7.75 -0.53
C ILE A 246 -8.51 6.41 0.16
N ILE A 247 -8.86 5.29 -0.48
CA ILE A 247 -8.64 3.94 0.07
C ILE A 247 -7.14 3.68 0.27
N ALA A 248 -6.32 3.91 -0.76
CA ALA A 248 -4.89 3.68 -0.67
C ALA A 248 -4.24 4.55 0.42
N THR A 249 -4.66 5.81 0.56
CA THR A 249 -4.17 6.72 1.60
C THR A 249 -4.53 6.20 3.00
N LEU A 250 -5.76 5.73 3.20
CA LEU A 250 -6.22 5.20 4.47
C LEU A 250 -5.41 3.96 4.89
N VAL A 251 -5.18 3.03 3.95
CA VAL A 251 -4.47 1.77 4.20
C VAL A 251 -2.98 1.99 4.43
N LEU A 252 -2.35 2.91 3.68
CA LEU A 252 -0.91 3.19 3.75
C LEU A 252 -0.52 4.21 4.84
N LEU A 253 -1.50 4.81 5.52
CA LEU A 253 -1.25 5.78 6.59
C LEU A 253 -0.34 5.23 7.71
N PRO A 254 -0.59 4.02 8.27
CA PRO A 254 0.26 3.47 9.35
C PRO A 254 1.72 3.29 8.89
N GLU A 255 1.92 2.84 7.66
CA GLU A 255 3.24 2.65 7.06
C GLU A 255 3.95 3.99 6.81
N THR A 256 3.22 5.00 6.34
CA THR A 256 3.74 6.36 6.18
C THR A 256 4.27 6.91 7.51
N LEU A 257 3.53 6.69 8.60
CA LEU A 257 3.94 7.10 9.95
C LEU A 257 5.15 6.30 10.45
N ALA A 258 5.22 4.99 10.17
CA ALA A 258 6.35 4.15 10.54
C ALA A 258 7.63 4.53 9.78
N ALA A 259 7.55 4.70 8.46
CA ALA A 259 8.66 5.14 7.61
C ALA A 259 9.16 6.53 8.02
N GLY A 260 8.26 7.50 8.24
CA GLY A 260 8.65 8.83 8.68
C GLY A 260 9.36 8.84 10.03
N ARG A 261 8.92 8.00 10.99
CA ARG A 261 9.61 7.82 12.29
C ARG A 261 10.99 7.20 12.11
N ALA A 262 11.12 6.16 11.29
CA ALA A 262 12.40 5.50 11.01
C ALA A 262 13.40 6.46 10.35
N ALA A 263 12.95 7.23 9.35
CA ALA A 263 13.77 8.24 8.68
C ALA A 263 14.29 9.31 9.64
N ARG A 264 13.44 9.82 10.54
CA ARG A 264 13.84 10.79 11.58
C ARG A 264 14.88 10.23 12.56
N GLN A 265 14.95 8.91 12.71
CA GLN A 265 15.92 8.21 13.56
C GLN A 265 17.18 7.78 12.79
N GLY A 266 17.35 8.20 11.54
CA GLY A 266 18.51 7.84 10.71
C GLY A 266 18.44 6.43 10.13
N ARG A 267 17.27 5.78 10.16
CA ARG A 267 17.02 4.45 9.59
C ARG A 267 16.34 4.56 8.22
N LEU A 268 17.01 5.25 7.29
CA LEU A 268 16.43 5.51 5.97
C LEU A 268 16.22 4.22 5.16
N GLN A 269 17.16 3.26 5.21
CA GLN A 269 16.98 1.97 4.51
C GLN A 269 15.69 1.27 4.95
N SER A 270 15.37 1.24 6.24
CA SER A 270 14.12 0.67 6.75
C SER A 270 12.90 1.38 6.18
N SER A 271 12.99 2.71 6.01
CA SER A 271 11.90 3.51 5.44
C SER A 271 11.68 3.21 3.95
N LEU A 272 12.77 3.06 3.18
CA LEU A 272 12.72 2.66 1.77
C LEU A 272 12.25 1.22 1.59
N ASN A 273 12.67 0.30 2.47
CA ASN A 273 12.17 -1.07 2.48
C ASN A 273 10.66 -1.11 2.72
N LEU A 274 10.16 -0.30 3.66
CA LEU A 274 8.73 -0.21 3.92
C LEU A 274 7.98 0.36 2.72
N ALA A 275 8.48 1.44 2.13
CA ALA A 275 7.89 2.06 0.94
C ALA A 275 7.81 1.09 -0.25
N TYR A 276 8.96 0.58 -0.72
CA TYR A 276 8.99 -0.30 -1.89
C TYR A 276 8.41 -1.69 -1.59
N GLY A 277 8.62 -2.22 -0.38
CA GLY A 277 8.02 -3.47 0.08
C GLY A 277 6.50 -3.43 0.04
N SER A 278 5.91 -2.34 0.54
CA SER A 278 4.47 -2.10 0.47
C SER A 278 3.96 -2.03 -0.97
N ALA A 279 4.62 -1.25 -1.84
CA ALA A 279 4.27 -1.17 -3.26
C ALA A 279 4.28 -2.55 -3.95
N MET A 280 5.30 -3.38 -3.64
CA MET A 280 5.38 -4.74 -4.16
C MET A 280 4.29 -5.66 -3.64
N ALA A 281 3.95 -5.57 -2.34
CA ALA A 281 2.88 -6.36 -1.76
C ALA A 281 1.52 -5.96 -2.36
N SER A 282 1.25 -4.66 -2.47
CA SER A 282 0.02 -4.10 -3.05
C SER A 282 -0.22 -4.49 -4.50
N ILE A 283 0.81 -4.77 -5.31
CA ILE A 283 0.60 -5.35 -6.65
C ILE A 283 0.69 -6.89 -6.60
N GLY A 284 1.76 -7.39 -6.00
CA GLY A 284 2.19 -8.78 -6.00
C GLY A 284 1.20 -9.75 -5.37
N LEU A 285 0.39 -9.29 -4.42
CA LEU A 285 -0.66 -10.08 -3.77
C LEU A 285 -2.06 -9.70 -4.29
N THR A 286 -2.33 -8.43 -4.55
CA THR A 286 -3.64 -7.96 -5.00
C THR A 286 -4.02 -8.48 -6.37
N ILE A 287 -3.11 -8.45 -7.35
CA ILE A 287 -3.41 -8.91 -8.72
C ILE A 287 -3.80 -10.41 -8.72
N PRO A 288 -3.04 -11.32 -8.08
CA PRO A 288 -3.48 -12.70 -7.94
C PRO A 288 -4.83 -12.86 -7.23
N THR A 289 -5.06 -12.12 -6.14
CA THR A 289 -6.33 -12.25 -5.42
C THR A 289 -7.52 -11.75 -6.24
N ILE A 290 -7.37 -10.66 -6.97
CA ILE A 290 -8.44 -10.14 -7.84
C ILE A 290 -8.66 -11.08 -9.03
N ALA A 291 -7.61 -11.64 -9.62
CA ALA A 291 -7.74 -12.63 -10.67
C ALA A 291 -8.52 -13.88 -10.22
N LEU A 292 -8.31 -14.30 -8.96
CA LEU A 292 -9.08 -15.37 -8.34
C LEU A 292 -10.52 -14.92 -8.06
N ALA A 293 -10.71 -13.72 -7.50
CA ALA A 293 -12.02 -13.18 -7.19
C ALA A 293 -12.89 -12.96 -8.45
N SER A 294 -12.29 -12.60 -9.59
CA SER A 294 -12.99 -12.39 -10.87
C SER A 294 -13.62 -13.66 -11.44
N ILE A 295 -13.33 -14.84 -10.90
CA ILE A 295 -14.03 -16.08 -11.26
C ILE A 295 -15.49 -16.04 -10.76
N TRP A 296 -15.74 -15.38 -9.62
CA TRP A 296 -17.07 -15.26 -9.02
C TRP A 296 -17.68 -13.86 -9.13
N LEU A 297 -16.85 -12.82 -9.26
CA LEU A 297 -17.31 -11.46 -9.49
C LEU A 297 -17.73 -11.29 -10.96
N SER A 298 -18.84 -10.60 -11.17
CA SER A 298 -19.32 -10.24 -12.50
C SER A 298 -18.99 -8.77 -12.79
N GLY A 299 -18.61 -8.47 -14.03
CA GLY A 299 -18.29 -7.11 -14.48
C GLY A 299 -16.91 -7.00 -15.14
N PRO A 300 -16.67 -5.91 -15.89
CA PRO A 300 -15.37 -5.65 -16.51
C PRO A 300 -14.29 -5.37 -15.46
N LEU A 301 -13.08 -5.87 -15.71
CA LEU A 301 -11.90 -5.65 -14.86
C LEU A 301 -10.85 -4.86 -15.64
N LEU A 302 -11.00 -3.54 -15.60
CA LEU A 302 -10.17 -2.58 -16.34
C LEU A 302 -8.87 -2.32 -15.57
N LEU A 303 -7.86 -3.17 -15.78
CA LEU A 303 -6.55 -3.04 -15.13
C LEU A 303 -5.60 -2.07 -15.85
N GLY A 304 -5.80 -1.83 -17.14
CA GLY A 304 -4.87 -1.03 -17.92
C GLY A 304 -4.89 0.46 -17.53
N LEU A 305 -3.70 1.02 -17.33
CA LEU A 305 -3.50 2.43 -17.03
C LEU A 305 -3.84 3.33 -18.22
N GLY A 306 -4.44 4.48 -17.93
CA GLY A 306 -4.65 5.56 -18.90
C GLY A 306 -3.36 6.33 -19.20
N ALA A 307 -3.37 7.14 -20.27
CA ALA A 307 -2.19 7.88 -20.74
C ALA A 307 -1.55 8.76 -19.65
N LEU A 308 -2.36 9.47 -18.86
CA LEU A 308 -1.88 10.30 -17.76
C LEU A 308 -1.17 9.47 -16.68
N GLN A 309 -1.77 8.34 -16.27
CA GLN A 309 -1.20 7.42 -15.28
C GLN A 309 0.11 6.82 -15.79
N LEU A 310 0.19 6.48 -17.09
CA LEU A 310 1.43 6.00 -17.72
C LEU A 310 2.55 7.04 -17.66
N VAL A 311 2.27 8.29 -17.99
CA VAL A 311 3.26 9.38 -17.92
C VAL A 311 3.77 9.58 -16.50
N LEU A 312 2.86 9.60 -15.51
CA LEU A 312 3.24 9.73 -14.10
C LEU A 312 4.02 8.52 -13.58
N LEU A 313 3.71 7.30 -14.03
CA LEU A 313 4.46 6.11 -13.68
C LEU A 313 5.88 6.17 -14.23
N VAL A 314 6.05 6.55 -15.50
CA VAL A 314 7.36 6.70 -16.13
C VAL A 314 8.19 7.77 -15.40
N LEU A 315 7.59 8.93 -15.12
CA LEU A 315 8.27 9.98 -14.36
C LEU A 315 8.70 9.48 -12.97
N THR A 316 7.81 8.78 -12.28
CA THR A 316 8.08 8.18 -10.96
C THR A 316 9.26 7.22 -11.00
N VAL A 317 9.29 6.30 -11.98
CA VAL A 317 10.36 5.31 -12.13
C VAL A 317 11.70 5.98 -12.44
N VAL A 318 11.71 6.96 -13.35
CA VAL A 318 12.93 7.69 -13.73
C VAL A 318 13.48 8.48 -12.53
N VAL A 319 12.64 9.25 -11.84
CA VAL A 319 13.06 10.02 -10.65
C VAL A 319 13.53 9.07 -9.55
N SER A 320 12.81 7.98 -9.28
CA SER A 320 13.20 6.98 -8.29
C SER A 320 14.54 6.34 -8.61
N ALA A 321 14.77 5.98 -9.88
CA ALA A 321 16.03 5.35 -10.30
C ALA A 321 17.22 6.30 -10.10
N LEU A 322 17.06 7.57 -10.50
CA LEU A 322 18.09 8.60 -10.31
C LEU A 322 18.33 8.93 -8.82
N THR A 323 17.31 8.81 -7.98
CA THR A 323 17.43 8.96 -6.54
C THR A 323 18.17 7.79 -5.89
N VAL A 324 17.87 6.56 -6.29
CA VAL A 324 18.34 5.34 -5.62
C VAL A 324 19.74 4.92 -6.08
N LEU A 325 20.07 5.12 -7.36
CA LEU A 325 21.33 4.68 -7.96
C LEU A 325 22.59 5.15 -7.20
N PRO A 326 22.67 6.39 -6.67
CA PRO A 326 23.85 6.84 -5.93
C PRO A 326 24.03 6.22 -4.53
N GLY A 327 23.01 5.54 -3.96
CA GLY A 327 23.03 5.05 -2.56
C GLY A 327 23.03 6.15 -1.50
N ARG A 328 22.81 7.39 -1.92
CA ARG A 328 22.71 8.55 -1.03
C ARG A 328 21.84 9.61 -1.68
N ALA A 329 21.10 10.34 -0.87
CA ALA A 329 20.19 11.38 -1.32
C ALA A 329 20.32 12.64 -0.47
N ALA A 330 20.17 13.79 -1.12
CA ALA A 330 20.02 15.08 -0.48
C ALA A 330 18.52 15.45 -0.42
N ARG A 331 18.26 16.64 0.10
CA ARG A 331 16.91 17.18 0.27
C ARG A 331 16.10 17.26 -1.02
N LEU A 332 16.74 17.69 -2.11
CA LEU A 332 16.07 17.91 -3.40
C LEU A 332 15.44 16.62 -3.95
N GLN A 333 16.08 15.47 -3.79
CA GLN A 333 15.50 14.19 -4.21
C GLN A 333 14.16 13.92 -3.50
N GLY A 334 14.09 14.13 -2.19
CA GLY A 334 12.84 13.99 -1.43
C GLY A 334 11.76 14.97 -1.89
N GLU A 335 12.14 16.22 -2.16
CA GLU A 335 11.21 17.25 -2.67
C GLU A 335 10.67 16.90 -4.07
N LEU A 336 11.51 16.38 -4.97
CA LEU A 336 11.09 15.94 -6.31
C LEU A 336 10.01 14.85 -6.23
N HIS A 337 10.23 13.82 -5.40
CA HIS A 337 9.23 12.78 -5.15
C HIS A 337 7.90 13.37 -4.64
N LEU A 338 7.95 14.27 -3.64
CA LEU A 338 6.74 14.89 -3.12
C LEU A 338 6.01 15.75 -4.15
N VAL A 339 6.73 16.47 -5.02
CA VAL A 339 6.12 17.21 -6.13
C VAL A 339 5.43 16.28 -7.12
N VAL A 340 6.02 15.13 -7.45
CA VAL A 340 5.39 14.11 -8.30
C VAL A 340 4.11 13.57 -7.65
N LEU A 341 4.11 13.34 -6.33
CA LEU A 341 2.89 12.94 -5.60
C LEU A 341 1.82 14.03 -5.67
N VAL A 342 2.18 15.29 -5.43
CA VAL A 342 1.24 16.41 -5.50
C VAL A 342 0.65 16.55 -6.91
N ALA A 343 1.48 16.41 -7.95
CA ALA A 343 1.02 16.41 -9.33
C ALA A 343 0.04 15.25 -9.59
N TYR A 344 0.33 14.05 -9.08
CA TYR A 344 -0.59 12.92 -9.15
C TYR A 344 -1.92 13.20 -8.47
N ILE A 345 -1.92 13.69 -7.23
CA ILE A 345 -3.16 13.99 -6.49
C ILE A 345 -3.96 15.08 -7.21
N PHE A 346 -3.29 16.14 -7.68
CA PHE A 346 -3.92 17.21 -8.43
C PHE A 346 -4.60 16.67 -9.70
N LEU A 347 -3.90 15.85 -10.48
CA LEU A 347 -4.44 15.26 -11.71
C LEU A 347 -5.47 14.14 -11.45
N ALA A 348 -5.44 13.50 -10.28
CA ALA A 348 -6.50 12.57 -9.87
C ALA A 348 -7.81 13.31 -9.54
N VAL A 349 -7.70 14.55 -9.05
CA VAL A 349 -8.82 15.45 -8.77
C VAL A 349 -9.29 16.17 -10.04
N SER A 350 -8.35 16.64 -10.86
CA SER A 350 -8.57 17.47 -12.06
C SER A 350 -7.71 16.93 -13.21
N PRO A 351 -8.15 15.84 -13.87
CA PRO A 351 -7.37 15.12 -14.89
C PRO A 351 -7.12 15.90 -16.18
#